data_AF-A0A2U0RXE9-F1
#
_entry.id   AF-A0A2U0RXE9-F1
#
_cell.length_a   1.000
_cell.length_b   1.000
_cell.length_c   1.000
_cell.angle_alpha   90.00
_cell.angle_beta   90.00
_cell.angle_gamma   90.00
#
_symmetry.space_group_name_H-M   'P 1'
#
loop_
_entity.id
_entity.type
_entity.pdbx_description
1 polymer ?
#
loop_
_entity_poly.entity_id
_entity_poly.type
_entity_poly.pdbx_seq_one_letter_code
_entity_poly.pdbx_strand_id
1 'polypeptide(L)'
;MPSYRIDGYSVRLWSSRRTTNLSPNTAVAGIYLYEGNRYRGYVYFFPDGTPLAPPVQDAAAGRIFLHLNLCQFDATLETLRKEKPIYLSYYSATNAQLRTGKEPVGEEEDT
;
A
#
# COMPACT_ATOMS: atom_id res chain seq x y z
N MET A 1 7.28 -17.04 -0.65
CA MET A 1 6.69 -15.75 -1.12
C MET A 1 7.13 -14.66 -0.17
N PRO A 2 7.65 -13.53 -0.65
CA PRO A 2 8.06 -12.42 0.22
C PRO A 2 6.85 -11.86 0.99
N SER A 3 7.04 -11.65 2.28
CA SER A 3 6.10 -10.95 3.14
C SER A 3 6.90 -10.17 4.17
N TYR A 4 6.61 -8.87 4.30
CA TYR A 4 7.30 -7.97 5.21
C TYR A 4 6.30 -7.42 6.21
N ARG A 5 6.68 -7.37 7.50
CA ARG A 5 5.84 -6.73 8.51
C ARG A 5 6.07 -5.23 8.44
N ILE A 6 5.00 -4.45 8.29
CA ILE A 6 5.09 -3.00 8.19
C ILE A 6 4.75 -2.39 9.55
N ASP A 7 5.70 -1.65 10.12
CA ASP A 7 5.57 -0.94 11.39
C ASP A 7 5.75 0.58 11.25
N GLY A 8 6.22 1.05 10.09
CA GLY A 8 6.33 2.47 9.76
C GLY A 8 5.82 2.79 8.36
N TYR A 9 5.30 4.01 8.18
CA TYR A 9 4.99 4.55 6.86
C TYR A 9 5.23 6.06 6.79
N SER A 10 5.43 6.58 5.57
CA SER A 10 5.42 8.02 5.31
C SER A 10 4.52 8.33 4.12
N VAL A 11 3.90 9.51 4.13
CA VAL A 11 2.95 9.95 3.10
C VAL A 11 3.58 11.06 2.27
N ARG A 12 3.36 11.00 0.96
CA ARG A 12 3.73 12.04 0.01
C ARG A 12 2.55 12.40 -0.86
N LEU A 13 2.22 13.68 -0.90
CA LEU A 13 1.20 14.28 -1.77
C LEU A 13 1.89 15.26 -2.72
N TRP A 14 1.53 15.22 -4.00
CA TRP A 14 2.07 16.14 -4.98
C TRP A 14 1.03 17.20 -5.33
N SER A 15 1.25 18.45 -4.90
CA SER A 15 0.30 19.55 -5.05
C SER A 15 -0.03 19.93 -6.50
N SER A 16 0.88 19.69 -7.44
CA SER A 16 0.74 20.10 -8.85
C SER A 16 0.19 19.02 -9.77
N ARG A 17 0.01 17.78 -9.28
CA ARG A 17 -0.44 16.67 -10.13
C ARG A 17 -1.96 16.61 -10.17
N ARG A 18 -2.52 16.56 -11.38
CA ARG A 18 -3.97 16.50 -11.59
C ARG A 18 -4.53 15.15 -11.14
N THR A 19 -5.58 15.18 -10.34
CA THR A 19 -6.32 13.99 -9.87
C THR A 19 -7.29 13.42 -10.90
N THR A 20 -7.33 14.00 -12.11
CA THR A 20 -8.22 13.61 -13.22
C THR A 20 -7.46 13.25 -14.51
N ASN A 21 -6.13 13.20 -14.47
CA ASN A 21 -5.29 12.91 -15.64
C ASN A 21 -4.88 11.42 -15.66
N LEU A 22 -5.41 10.64 -16.60
CA LEU A 22 -5.26 9.19 -16.70
C LEU A 22 -3.87 8.69 -17.14
N SER A 23 -2.81 9.48 -16.92
CA SER A 23 -1.45 9.07 -17.26
C SER A 23 -1.01 7.89 -16.37
N PRO A 24 -0.79 6.69 -16.93
CA PRO A 24 -0.49 5.49 -16.15
C PRO A 24 0.88 5.54 -15.47
N ASN A 25 1.70 6.55 -15.79
CA ASN A 25 3.05 6.70 -15.27
C ASN A 25 3.18 7.80 -14.20
N THR A 26 2.07 8.46 -13.83
CA THR A 26 2.10 9.61 -12.90
C THR A 26 1.19 9.38 -11.70
N ALA A 27 1.76 8.87 -10.61
CA ALA A 27 1.06 8.80 -9.33
C ALA A 27 0.78 10.22 -8.78
N VAL A 28 -0.31 10.42 -8.05
CA VAL A 28 -0.69 11.71 -7.45
C VAL A 28 -0.55 11.73 -5.93
N ALA A 29 -0.47 10.55 -5.31
CA ALA A 29 -0.14 10.35 -3.91
C ALA A 29 0.68 9.05 -3.74
N GLY A 30 1.44 8.97 -2.66
CA GLY A 30 2.27 7.82 -2.35
C GLY A 30 2.35 7.59 -0.86
N ILE A 31 2.28 6.32 -0.46
CA ILE A 31 2.57 5.87 0.88
C ILE A 31 3.78 4.95 0.81
N TYR A 32 4.87 5.33 1.47
CA TYR A 32 6.10 4.55 1.57
C TYR A 32 6.04 3.68 2.82
N LEU A 33 6.40 2.41 2.71
CA LEU A 33 6.22 1.39 3.74
C LEU A 33 7.58 0.93 4.27
N TYR A 34 7.67 0.75 5.58
CA TYR A 34 8.91 0.42 6.28
C TYR A 34 8.72 -0.73 7.27
N GLU A 35 9.78 -1.52 7.42
CA GLU A 35 9.98 -2.51 8.49
C GLU A 35 11.19 -2.03 9.32
N GLY A 36 10.94 -1.51 10.52
CA GLY A 36 11.85 -0.61 11.20
C GLY A 36 12.23 0.58 10.32
N ASN A 37 13.53 0.80 10.14
CA ASN A 37 14.05 1.82 9.21
C ASN A 37 14.25 1.31 7.78
N ARG A 38 13.95 0.04 7.50
CA ARG A 38 14.17 -0.54 6.17
C ARG A 38 12.99 -0.25 5.26
N TYR A 39 13.25 0.46 4.17
CA TYR A 39 12.26 0.69 3.12
C TYR A 39 11.87 -0.60 2.40
N ARG A 40 10.59 -0.97 2.48
CA ARG A 40 10.01 -2.20 1.90
C ARG A 40 9.18 -1.97 0.65
N GLY A 41 9.00 -0.72 0.23
CA GLY A 41 8.32 -0.37 -1.00
C GLY A 41 7.19 0.63 -0.78
N TYR A 42 6.31 0.79 -1.77
CA TYR A 42 5.28 1.82 -1.73
C TYR A 42 3.91 1.30 -2.16
N VAL A 43 2.89 2.07 -1.80
CA VAL A 43 1.61 2.13 -2.49
C VAL A 43 1.52 3.47 -3.20
N TYR A 44 1.49 3.46 -4.53
CA TYR A 44 1.29 4.66 -5.34
C TYR A 44 -0.14 4.71 -5.84
N PHE A 45 -0.71 5.91 -5.79
CA PHE A 45 -2.09 6.17 -6.10
C PHE A 45 -2.17 6.97 -7.38
N PHE A 46 -2.97 6.51 -8.33
CA PHE A 46 -3.18 7.13 -9.63
C PHE A 46 -4.61 7.67 -9.73
N PRO A 47 -4.88 8.69 -10.57
CA PRO A 47 -6.25 9.17 -10.82
C PRO A 47 -7.23 8.05 -11.09
N ASP A 48 -8.47 8.20 -10.63
CA ASP A 48 -9.50 7.19 -10.82
C ASP A 48 -9.75 6.95 -12.31
N GLY A 49 -9.93 5.68 -12.69
CA GLY A 49 -10.04 5.25 -14.09
C GLY A 49 -8.70 5.06 -14.81
N THR A 50 -7.56 5.38 -14.19
CA THR A 50 -6.23 5.10 -14.77
C THR A 50 -6.00 3.59 -14.80
N PRO A 51 -5.65 2.98 -15.95
CA PRO A 51 -5.21 1.60 -16.01
C PRO A 51 -3.95 1.41 -15.14
N LEU A 52 -4.02 0.52 -14.16
CA LEU A 52 -2.95 0.30 -13.20
C LEU A 52 -1.90 -0.65 -13.76
N ALA A 53 -0.62 -0.32 -13.57
CA ALA A 53 0.46 -1.25 -13.81
C ALA A 53 0.39 -2.42 -12.81
N PRO A 54 0.79 -3.65 -13.23
CA PRO A 54 0.87 -4.77 -12.30
C PRO A 54 1.78 -4.45 -11.09
N PRO A 55 1.59 -5.11 -9.94
CA PRO A 55 2.52 -4.97 -8.83
C PRO A 55 3.91 -5.47 -9.22
N VAL A 56 4.94 -4.89 -8.61
CA VAL A 56 6.34 -5.21 -8.92
C VAL A 56 7.05 -5.68 -7.66
N GLN A 57 7.80 -6.78 -7.77
CA GLN A 57 8.73 -7.23 -6.74
C GLN A 57 10.17 -6.96 -7.19
N ASP A 58 10.91 -6.17 -6.39
CA ASP A 58 12.36 -6.09 -6.47
C ASP A 58 12.95 -7.08 -5.45
N ALA A 59 13.27 -8.29 -5.91
CA ALA A 59 13.78 -9.35 -5.06
C ALA A 59 15.18 -9.05 -4.50
N ALA A 60 16.01 -8.32 -5.25
CA ALA A 60 17.37 -7.98 -4.84
C ALA A 60 17.37 -6.97 -3.68
N ALA A 61 16.51 -5.95 -3.74
CA ALA A 61 16.36 -4.98 -2.65
C ALA A 61 15.40 -5.46 -1.55
N GLY A 62 14.58 -6.46 -1.83
CA GLY A 62 13.52 -6.95 -0.93
C GLY A 62 12.41 -5.92 -0.76
N ARG A 63 11.88 -5.43 -1.90
CA ARG A 63 10.84 -4.38 -1.97
C ARG A 63 9.66 -4.84 -2.83
N ILE A 64 8.46 -4.36 -2.49
CA ILE A 64 7.22 -4.61 -3.22
C ILE A 64 6.53 -3.28 -3.51
N PHE A 65 6.13 -3.08 -4.76
CA PHE A 65 5.49 -1.86 -5.23
C PHE A 65 4.06 -2.15 -5.65
N LEU A 66 3.11 -1.47 -5.01
CA LEU A 66 1.69 -1.55 -5.30
C LEU A 66 1.23 -0.28 -6.03
N HIS A 67 0.27 -0.44 -6.94
CA HIS A 67 -0.38 0.63 -7.67
C HIS A 67 -1.89 0.51 -7.42
N LEU A 68 -2.52 1.59 -6.95
CA LEU A 68 -3.96 1.66 -6.64
C LEU A 68 -4.57 2.92 -7.28
N ASN A 69 -5.90 2.97 -7.37
CA ASN A 69 -6.59 4.21 -7.74
C ASN A 69 -6.74 5.14 -6.52
N LEU A 70 -6.83 6.45 -6.78
CA LEU A 70 -6.83 7.50 -5.75
C LEU A 70 -7.98 7.36 -4.77
N CYS A 71 -9.14 6.87 -5.22
CA CYS A 71 -10.29 6.59 -4.36
C CYS A 71 -9.98 5.61 -3.20
N GLN A 72 -8.90 4.83 -3.30
CA GLN A 72 -8.46 3.88 -2.28
C GLN A 72 -7.48 4.49 -1.27
N PHE A 73 -7.06 5.75 -1.44
CA PHE A 73 -6.04 6.40 -0.61
C PHE A 73 -6.43 6.47 0.86
N ASP A 74 -7.60 7.05 1.15
CA ASP A 74 -8.05 7.24 2.54
C ASP A 74 -8.25 5.90 3.25
N ALA A 75 -8.86 4.92 2.58
CA ALA A 75 -9.04 3.59 3.14
C ALA A 75 -7.69 2.91 3.44
N THR A 76 -6.73 3.00 2.51
CA THR A 76 -5.39 2.42 2.70
C THR A 76 -4.65 3.09 3.86
N LEU A 77 -4.73 4.43 3.94
CA LEU A 77 -4.10 5.19 5.02
C LEU A 77 -4.74 4.87 6.38
N GLU A 78 -6.06 4.78 6.45
CA GLU A 78 -6.78 4.43 7.67
C GLU A 78 -6.47 3.00 8.12
N THR A 79 -6.41 2.02 7.21
CA THR A 79 -5.93 0.67 7.52
C THR A 79 -4.52 0.72 8.11
N LEU A 80 -3.58 1.47 7.52
CA LEU A 80 -2.23 1.60 8.05
C LEU A 80 -2.16 2.26 9.44
N ARG A 81 -3.11 3.14 9.76
CA ARG A 81 -3.18 3.86 11.04
C ARG A 81 -3.79 3.01 12.15
N LYS A 82 -4.90 2.34 11.86
CA LYS A 82 -5.75 1.69 12.86
C LYS A 82 -5.45 0.22 13.02
N GLU A 83 -5.13 -0.46 11.92
CA GLU A 83 -4.98 -1.90 11.93
C GLU A 83 -3.52 -2.30 12.21
N LYS A 84 -3.36 -3.28 13.09
CA LYS A 84 -2.07 -3.93 13.38
C LYS A 84 -2.28 -5.41 13.66
N PRO A 85 -1.34 -6.29 13.25
CA PRO A 85 -0.17 -6.03 12.41
C PRO A 85 -0.52 -5.81 10.93
N ILE A 86 0.33 -5.07 10.20
CA ILE A 86 0.24 -4.93 8.73
C ILE A 86 1.32 -5.75 8.05
N TYR A 87 0.97 -6.39 6.93
CA TYR A 87 1.90 -7.11 6.07
C TYR A 87 1.81 -6.63 4.63
N LEU A 88 2.99 -6.44 4.01
CA LEU A 88 3.14 -6.24 2.57
C LEU A 88 3.63 -7.55 1.95
N SER A 89 2.87 -8.12 1.03
CA SER A 89 3.16 -9.45 0.46
C SER A 89 3.05 -9.45 -1.06
N TYR A 90 3.89 -10.24 -1.73
CA TYR A 90 3.82 -10.46 -3.18
C TYR A 90 3.71 -11.96 -3.48
N TYR A 91 2.68 -12.33 -4.21
CA TYR A 91 2.35 -13.71 -4.56
C TYR A 91 2.66 -14.00 -6.04
N SER A 92 2.24 -13.10 -6.93
CA SER A 92 2.44 -13.23 -8.38
C SER A 92 2.42 -11.86 -9.05
N ALA A 93 2.71 -11.82 -10.35
CA ALA A 93 2.65 -10.60 -11.16
C ALA A 93 1.28 -9.91 -11.18
N THR A 94 0.22 -10.57 -10.73
CA THR A 94 -1.14 -10.01 -10.65
C THR A 94 -1.67 -9.98 -9.22
N ASN A 95 -0.89 -10.43 -8.24
CA ASN A 95 -1.34 -10.58 -6.86
C ASN A 95 -0.23 -10.15 -5.90
N ALA A 96 -0.38 -8.93 -5.38
CA ALA A 96 0.36 -8.43 -4.24
C ALA A 96 -0.61 -7.59 -3.40
N GLN A 97 -0.38 -7.55 -2.10
CA GLN A 97 -1.37 -7.01 -1.17
C GLN A 97 -0.73 -6.33 0.02
N LEU A 98 -1.46 -5.34 0.53
CA LEU A 98 -1.35 -4.85 1.89
C LEU A 98 -2.48 -5.52 2.67
N ARG A 99 -2.14 -6.26 3.73
CA ARG A 99 -3.12 -6.98 4.54
C ARG A 99 -2.91 -6.75 6.02
N THR A 100 -3.98 -6.90 6.78
CA THR A 100 -3.96 -6.94 8.23
C THR A 100 -3.63 -8.35 8.73
N GLY A 101 -3.35 -8.46 10.02
CA GLY A 101 -3.35 -9.73 10.74
C GLY A 101 -4.76 -10.33 10.82
N LYS A 102 -4.83 -11.60 11.19
CA LYS A 102 -6.11 -12.23 11.53
C LYS A 102 -6.46 -11.82 12.95
N GLU A 103 -7.60 -11.16 13.12
CA GLU A 103 -8.22 -10.98 14.44
C GLU A 103 -9.05 -12.21 14.80
N PRO A 104 -9.14 -12.57 16.10
CA PRO A 104 -10.14 -13.53 16.55
C PRO A 104 -11.53 -12.97 16.27
N VAL A 105 -12.45 -13.82 15.82
CA VAL A 105 -13.87 -13.45 15.70
C VAL A 105 -14.55 -13.75 17.03
N GLY A 106 -15.13 -12.73 17.66
CA GLY A 106 -15.75 -12.82 18.98
C GLY A 106 -14.77 -12.54 20.12
N GLU A 107 -14.63 -11.26 20.47
CA GLU A 107 -14.32 -10.85 21.84
C GLU A 107 -15.55 -10.08 22.32
N GLU A 108 -16.03 -10.41 23.52
CA GLU A 108 -17.09 -9.69 24.21
C GLU A 108 -16.72 -8.19 24.21
N GLU A 109 -17.68 -7.32 23.93
CA GLU A 109 -17.58 -5.94 24.39
C GLU A 109 -17.54 -6.01 25.92
N ASP A 110 -16.35 -6.14 26.50
CA ASP A 110 -16.15 -6.05 27.94
C ASP A 110 -16.48 -4.61 28.36
N THR A 111 -17.73 -4.47 28.81
CA THR A 111 -18.36 -3.50 29.73
C THR A 111 -17.72 -2.12 29.94
#